data_AF-A0A6A5G932-F1
#
_entry.id   AF-A0A6A5G932-F1
#
_cell.length_a   1.000
_cell.length_b   1.000
_cell.length_c   1.000
_cell.angle_alpha   90.00
_cell.angle_beta   90.00
_cell.angle_gamma   90.00
#
_symmetry.space_group_name_H-M   'P 1'
#
loop_
_entity.id
_entity.type
_entity.pdbx_description
1 polymer ?
#
loop_
_entity_poly.entity_id
_entity_poly.type
_entity_poly.pdbx_seq_one_letter_code
_entity_poly.pdbx_strand_id
1 'polypeptide(L)'
;MIRYSGHAGYLLVVCYEISIHTHFLTSLNRFSAVFFPFSYKSTFSIRATSIYLIVIAIFSFSMMTFVIYGLDCKLEYDPTTWVAFYDVTIPVCGWYAYYADFLKNVVVVLADAIIDITFGQGICYLMGYASYLVVPMNSNKYVAFFMSLVGWALIAMIDGLFTIVYNSEIRTKILRKKETFVGSTVVSVNN
;
A
#
# COMPACT_ATOMS: atom_id res chain seq x y z
N MET A 1 -27.11 -2.39 -13.85
CA MET A 1 -25.79 -2.44 -13.19
C MET A 1 -24.78 -1.40 -13.70
N ILE A 2 -24.95 -0.81 -14.90
CA ILE A 2 -23.95 0.11 -15.50
C ILE A 2 -24.00 1.55 -14.93
N ARG A 3 -25.14 2.00 -14.38
CA ARG A 3 -25.35 3.41 -13.98
C ARG A 3 -24.54 3.87 -12.75
N TYR A 4 -24.14 2.95 -11.86
CA TYR A 4 -23.27 3.23 -10.70
C TYR A 4 -21.80 2.89 -10.96
N SER A 5 -21.48 2.33 -12.14
CA SER A 5 -20.14 1.84 -12.47
C SER A 5 -19.09 2.95 -12.49
N GLY A 6 -19.46 4.16 -12.91
CA GLY A 6 -18.54 5.30 -12.97
C GLY A 6 -18.07 5.76 -11.59
N HIS A 7 -18.98 5.87 -10.62
CA HIS A 7 -18.61 6.26 -9.24
C HIS A 7 -17.86 5.14 -8.50
N ALA A 8 -18.21 3.88 -8.76
CA ALA A 8 -17.49 2.74 -8.21
C ALA A 8 -16.06 2.66 -8.76
N GLY A 9 -15.88 2.85 -10.08
CA GLY A 9 -14.56 2.93 -10.72
C GLY A 9 -13.73 4.10 -10.21
N TYR A 10 -14.35 5.29 -10.04
CA TYR A 10 -13.71 6.45 -9.43
C TYR A 10 -13.20 6.15 -8.01
N LEU A 11 -14.04 5.58 -7.14
CA LEU A 11 -13.61 5.25 -5.78
C LEU A 11 -12.47 4.23 -5.77
N LEU A 12 -12.56 3.21 -6.64
CA LEU A 12 -11.55 2.17 -6.76
C LEU A 12 -10.20 2.76 -7.21
N VAL A 13 -10.17 3.64 -8.21
CA VAL A 13 -8.93 4.25 -8.71
C VAL A 13 -8.30 5.19 -7.67
N VAL A 14 -9.12 5.94 -6.92
CA VAL A 14 -8.63 6.78 -5.81
C VAL A 14 -8.01 5.91 -4.72
N CYS A 15 -8.67 4.83 -4.32
CA CYS A 15 -8.14 3.91 -3.31
C CYS A 15 -6.84 3.24 -3.76
N TYR A 16 -6.77 2.85 -5.04
CA TYR A 16 -5.57 2.29 -5.65
C TYR A 16 -4.39 3.25 -5.59
N GLU A 17 -4.60 4.51 -5.97
CA GLU A 17 -3.56 5.56 -5.93
C GLU A 17 -3.09 5.85 -4.50
N ILE A 18 -4.00 5.94 -3.54
CA ILE A 18 -3.63 6.12 -2.12
C ILE A 18 -2.81 4.92 -1.63
N SER A 19 -3.20 3.71 -2.02
CA SER A 19 -2.51 2.48 -1.64
C SER A 19 -1.06 2.48 -2.14
N ILE A 20 -0.80 2.78 -3.42
CA ILE A 20 0.56 2.80 -3.98
C ILE A 20 1.46 3.80 -3.25
N HIS A 21 1.01 5.03 -3.05
CA HIS A 21 1.80 6.06 -2.36
C HIS A 21 2.04 5.69 -0.88
N THR A 22 1.08 5.05 -0.23
CA THR A 22 1.20 4.60 1.16
C THR A 22 2.17 3.42 1.29
N HIS A 23 2.17 2.50 0.33
CA HIS A 23 3.15 1.40 0.26
C HIS A 23 4.57 1.96 0.15
N PHE A 24 4.81 2.87 -0.80
CA PHE A 24 6.11 3.50 -0.95
C PHE A 24 6.58 4.23 0.32
N LEU A 25 5.68 4.97 0.99
CA LEU A 25 5.99 5.63 2.27
C LEU A 25 6.36 4.62 3.37
N THR A 26 5.70 3.46 3.39
CA THR A 26 5.98 2.38 4.34
C THR A 26 7.38 1.80 4.15
N SER A 27 7.77 1.57 2.90
CA SER A 27 9.09 1.04 2.55
C SER A 27 10.20 2.06 2.86
N LEU A 28 9.97 3.34 2.57
CA LEU A 28 10.87 4.43 2.98
C LEU A 28 11.02 4.55 4.50
N ASN A 29 9.91 4.43 5.24
CA ASN A 29 9.92 4.45 6.70
C ASN A 29 10.83 3.34 7.24
N ARG A 30 10.76 2.13 6.68
CA ARG A 30 11.60 1.00 7.10
C ARG A 30 13.06 1.19 6.76
N PHE A 31 13.34 1.62 5.52
CA PHE A 31 14.69 1.95 5.10
C PHE A 31 15.33 3.00 6.02
N SER A 32 14.61 4.07 6.31
CA SER A 32 15.08 5.16 7.17
C SER A 32 15.31 4.72 8.62
N ALA A 33 14.49 3.80 9.14
CA ALA A 33 14.65 3.25 10.48
C ALA A 33 15.97 2.48 10.65
N VAL A 34 16.45 1.85 9.59
CA VAL A 34 17.65 1.02 9.62
C VAL A 34 18.90 1.83 9.30
N PHE A 35 18.90 2.53 8.17
CA PHE A 35 20.10 3.23 7.69
C PHE A 35 20.36 4.53 8.43
N PHE A 36 19.31 5.17 8.96
CA PHE A 36 19.41 6.49 9.60
C PHE A 36 18.70 6.56 10.97
N PRO A 37 19.13 5.75 11.96
CA PRO A 37 18.47 5.66 13.26
C PRO A 37 18.41 6.99 14.03
N PHE A 38 19.39 7.89 13.81
CA PHE A 38 19.43 9.21 14.46
C PHE A 38 18.46 10.23 13.84
N SER A 39 18.23 10.17 12.53
CA SER A 39 17.30 11.08 11.83
C SER A 39 15.86 10.55 11.82
N TYR A 40 15.68 9.23 11.93
CA TYR A 40 14.39 8.56 11.91
C TYR A 40 13.37 9.16 12.89
N LYS A 41 13.79 9.48 14.12
CA LYS A 41 12.90 10.03 15.15
C LYS A 41 12.34 11.41 14.80
N SER A 42 13.05 12.19 13.98
CA SER A 42 12.59 13.51 13.51
C SER A 42 11.75 13.38 12.24
N THR A 43 12.15 12.51 11.31
CA THR A 43 11.49 12.38 10.00
C THR A 43 10.21 11.56 10.08
N PHE A 44 10.21 10.44 10.80
CA PHE A 44 9.08 9.50 10.92
C PHE A 44 8.51 9.46 12.34
N SER A 45 8.10 10.62 12.84
CA SER A 45 7.33 10.70 14.10
C SER A 45 5.85 10.37 13.87
N ILE A 46 5.13 9.92 14.90
CA ILE A 46 3.69 9.61 14.79
C ILE A 46 2.86 10.78 14.22
N ARG A 47 3.25 12.02 14.55
CA ARG A 47 2.61 13.24 14.03
C ARG A 47 2.98 13.49 12.57
N ALA A 48 4.25 13.35 12.21
CA ALA A 48 4.71 13.53 10.83
C ALA A 48 4.13 12.47 9.90
N THR A 49 4.13 11.20 10.31
CA THR A 49 3.54 10.10 9.52
C THR A 49 2.04 10.29 9.31
N SER A 50 1.29 10.71 10.34
CA SER A 50 -0.12 11.06 10.15
C SER A 50 -0.32 12.22 9.16
N ILE A 51 0.54 13.24 9.19
CA ILE A 51 0.50 14.33 8.21
C ILE A 51 0.80 13.80 6.81
N TYR A 52 1.82 12.94 6.63
CA TYR A 52 2.14 12.35 5.32
C TYR A 52 0.96 11.56 4.74
N LEU A 53 0.29 10.74 5.55
CA LEU A 53 -0.88 9.99 5.11
C LEU A 53 -2.04 10.90 4.70
N ILE A 54 -2.30 11.97 5.45
CA ILE A 54 -3.33 12.96 5.11
C ILE A 54 -2.98 13.70 3.81
N VAL A 55 -1.72 14.13 3.65
CA VAL A 55 -1.25 14.81 2.44
C VAL A 55 -1.36 13.90 1.22
N ILE A 56 -0.94 12.63 1.33
CA ILE A 56 -1.07 11.63 0.26
C ILE A 56 -2.54 11.43 -0.12
N ALA A 57 -3.44 11.31 0.86
CA ALA A 57 -4.86 11.14 0.60
C ALA A 57 -5.46 12.35 -0.13
N ILE A 58 -5.16 13.57 0.32
CA ILE A 58 -5.64 14.81 -0.31
C ILE A 58 -5.07 14.96 -1.72
N PHE A 59 -3.78 14.70 -1.90
CA PHE A 59 -3.10 14.78 -3.20
C PHE A 59 -3.67 13.76 -4.20
N SER A 60 -3.85 12.51 -3.78
CA SER A 60 -4.39 11.45 -4.64
C SER A 60 -5.84 11.73 -5.02
N PHE A 61 -6.65 12.19 -4.04
CA PHE A 61 -8.04 12.55 -4.29
C PHE A 61 -8.16 13.75 -5.25
N SER A 62 -7.36 14.81 -5.05
CA SER A 62 -7.40 15.99 -5.90
C SER A 62 -6.94 15.70 -7.33
N MET A 63 -5.87 14.92 -7.51
CA MET A 63 -5.39 14.47 -8.82
C MET A 63 -6.47 13.69 -9.58
N MET A 64 -7.06 12.67 -8.96
CA MET A 64 -8.10 11.87 -9.62
C MET A 64 -9.37 12.68 -9.91
N THR A 65 -9.77 13.56 -9.00
CA THR A 65 -10.93 14.46 -9.21
C THR A 65 -10.69 15.36 -10.41
N PHE A 66 -9.51 15.95 -10.52
CA PHE A 66 -9.15 16.84 -11.63
C PHE A 66 -9.16 16.11 -12.98
N VAL A 67 -8.62 14.89 -13.04
CA VAL A 67 -8.57 14.11 -14.28
C VAL A 67 -9.96 13.66 -14.71
N ILE A 68 -10.77 13.15 -13.79
CA ILE A 68 -12.07 12.54 -14.12
C ILE A 68 -13.15 13.61 -14.34
N TYR A 69 -13.21 14.64 -13.49
CA TYR A 69 -14.26 15.67 -13.59
C TYR A 69 -13.79 16.96 -14.29
N GLY A 70 -12.49 17.29 -14.23
CA GLY A 70 -11.94 18.49 -14.86
C GLY A 70 -11.60 18.32 -16.34
N LEU A 71 -11.08 17.14 -16.71
CA LEU A 71 -10.69 16.81 -18.10
C LEU A 71 -11.71 15.92 -18.83
N ASP A 72 -12.83 15.59 -18.18
CA ASP A 72 -13.90 14.66 -18.64
C ASP A 72 -13.37 13.27 -19.06
N CYS A 73 -12.25 12.81 -18.48
CA CYS A 73 -11.70 11.48 -18.72
C CYS A 73 -12.53 10.43 -17.97
N LYS A 74 -13.58 9.91 -18.61
CA LYS A 74 -14.46 8.89 -18.03
C LYS A 74 -13.75 7.53 -17.96
N LEU A 75 -14.05 6.78 -16.89
CA LEU A 75 -13.67 5.39 -16.74
C LEU A 75 -14.74 4.50 -17.38
N GLU A 76 -14.39 3.82 -18.46
CA GLU A 76 -15.24 2.79 -19.10
C GLU A 76 -14.90 1.41 -18.53
N TYR A 77 -15.92 0.68 -18.09
CA TYR A 77 -15.76 -0.68 -17.60
C TYR A 77 -15.77 -1.68 -18.76
N ASP A 78 -14.70 -2.44 -18.90
CA ASP A 78 -14.61 -3.52 -19.88
C ASP A 78 -15.03 -4.87 -19.24
N PRO A 79 -16.13 -5.49 -19.70
CA PRO A 79 -16.62 -6.74 -19.15
C PRO A 79 -15.75 -7.96 -19.48
N THR A 80 -14.82 -7.86 -20.44
CA THR A 80 -13.95 -8.97 -20.82
C THR A 80 -12.74 -9.11 -19.89
N THR A 81 -12.15 -7.99 -19.51
CA THR A 81 -10.95 -7.90 -18.65
C THR A 81 -11.29 -7.62 -17.19
N TRP A 82 -12.55 -7.28 -16.87
CA TRP A 82 -13.03 -6.93 -15.53
C TRP A 82 -12.33 -5.71 -14.91
N VAL A 83 -11.75 -4.85 -15.75
CA VAL A 83 -11.06 -3.60 -15.34
C VAL A 83 -11.71 -2.40 -16.01
N ALA A 84 -11.55 -1.25 -15.36
CA ALA A 84 -12.00 0.03 -15.89
C ALA A 84 -10.82 0.78 -16.51
N PHE A 85 -10.98 1.24 -17.74
CA PHE A 85 -9.95 1.96 -18.48
C PHE A 85 -10.38 3.41 -18.71
N TYR A 86 -9.39 4.30 -18.80
CA TYR A 86 -9.62 5.67 -19.26
C TYR A 86 -10.03 5.67 -20.73
N ASP A 87 -10.97 6.55 -21.09
CA ASP A 87 -11.32 6.79 -22.49
C ASP A 87 -10.11 7.38 -23.25
N VAL A 88 -9.49 6.56 -24.10
CA VAL A 88 -8.31 6.91 -24.90
C VAL A 88 -8.65 7.65 -26.19
N THR A 89 -9.92 7.90 -26.49
CA THR A 89 -10.31 8.73 -27.64
C THR A 89 -9.87 10.18 -27.47
N ILE A 90 -9.75 10.63 -26.22
CA ILE A 90 -9.22 11.95 -25.86
C ILE A 90 -7.70 11.83 -25.65
N PRO A 91 -6.87 12.55 -26.44
CA PRO A 91 -5.41 12.39 -26.41
C PRO A 91 -4.78 12.74 -25.06
N VAL A 92 -5.39 13.67 -24.31
CA VAL A 92 -4.93 14.05 -22.96
C VAL A 92 -5.13 12.91 -21.96
N CYS A 93 -6.26 12.20 -22.04
CA CYS A 93 -6.56 11.05 -21.18
C CYS A 93 -5.66 9.85 -21.52
N GLY A 94 -5.35 9.63 -22.80
CA GLY A 94 -4.38 8.63 -23.24
C GLY A 94 -2.95 8.92 -22.74
N TRP A 95 -2.52 10.18 -22.81
CA TRP A 95 -1.22 10.59 -22.24
C TRP A 95 -1.18 10.36 -20.72
N TYR A 96 -2.25 10.73 -20.02
CA TYR A 96 -2.36 10.53 -18.57
C TYR A 96 -2.28 9.03 -18.21
N ALA A 97 -3.08 8.19 -18.86
CA ALA A 97 -3.11 6.76 -18.61
C ALA A 97 -1.74 6.09 -18.82
N TYR A 98 -1.00 6.52 -19.85
CA TYR A 98 0.31 5.93 -20.14
C TYR A 98 1.43 6.46 -19.23
N TYR A 99 1.55 7.78 -19.07
CA TYR A 99 2.68 8.39 -18.35
C TYR A 99 2.42 8.57 -16.86
N ALA A 100 1.26 9.11 -16.50
CA ALA A 100 0.95 9.48 -15.12
C ALA A 100 0.45 8.30 -14.29
N ASP A 101 -0.19 7.32 -14.94
CA ASP A 101 -0.65 6.10 -14.28
C ASP A 101 0.35 4.95 -14.52
N PHE A 102 0.42 4.39 -15.74
CA PHE A 102 1.22 3.19 -16.01
C PHE A 102 2.72 3.36 -15.73
N LEU A 103 3.38 4.35 -16.34
CA LEU A 103 4.83 4.55 -16.17
C LEU A 103 5.17 4.94 -14.73
N LYS A 104 4.38 5.82 -14.10
CA LYS A 104 4.54 6.18 -12.68
C LYS A 104 4.48 4.93 -11.80
N ASN A 105 3.46 4.09 -11.97
CA ASN A 105 3.26 2.91 -11.13
C ASN A 105 4.39 1.89 -11.33
N VAL A 106 4.86 1.70 -12.57
CA VAL A 106 6.03 0.84 -12.84
C VAL A 106 7.28 1.38 -12.13
N VAL A 107 7.56 2.68 -12.22
CA VAL A 107 8.73 3.29 -11.56
C VAL A 107 8.63 3.17 -10.04
N VAL A 108 7.46 3.45 -9.46
CA VAL A 108 7.24 3.36 -8.01
C VAL A 108 7.41 1.91 -7.53
N VAL A 109 6.84 0.93 -8.23
CA VAL A 109 6.97 -0.49 -7.87
C VAL A 109 8.41 -0.96 -7.97
N LEU A 110 9.17 -0.52 -8.99
CA LEU A 110 10.60 -0.85 -9.08
C LEU A 110 11.41 -0.22 -7.95
N ALA A 111 11.12 1.04 -7.59
CA ALA A 111 11.77 1.71 -6.47
C ALA A 111 11.46 1.00 -5.14
N ASP A 112 10.20 0.60 -4.94
CA ASP A 112 9.75 -0.19 -3.79
C ASP A 112 10.51 -1.52 -3.70
N ALA A 113 10.57 -2.26 -4.81
CA ALA A 113 11.32 -3.50 -4.90
C ALA A 113 12.80 -3.33 -4.58
N ILE A 114 13.45 -2.26 -5.06
CA ILE A 114 14.86 -1.96 -4.74
C ILE A 114 15.04 -1.67 -3.25
N ILE A 115 14.17 -0.85 -2.66
CA ILE A 115 14.22 -0.50 -1.24
C ILE A 115 14.06 -1.77 -0.38
N ASP A 116 13.11 -2.64 -0.73
CA ASP A 116 12.80 -3.86 0.02
C ASP A 116 13.79 -5.02 -0.21
N ILE A 117 14.42 -5.12 -1.40
CA ILE A 117 15.49 -6.10 -1.69
C ILE A 117 16.67 -5.94 -0.73
N THR A 118 16.96 -4.72 -0.28
CA THR A 118 18.00 -4.45 0.73
C THR A 118 17.73 -5.12 2.07
N PHE A 119 16.53 -5.65 2.30
CA PHE A 119 16.05 -6.20 3.57
C PHE A 119 15.47 -7.62 3.47
N GLY A 120 16.06 -8.54 2.70
CA GLY A 120 15.68 -9.96 2.75
C GLY A 120 14.21 -10.28 2.40
N GLN A 121 13.45 -9.29 1.92
CA GLN A 121 12.03 -9.39 1.54
C GLN A 121 11.86 -9.92 0.10
N GLY A 122 12.91 -9.86 -0.72
CA GLY A 122 12.89 -10.37 -2.10
C GLY A 122 12.48 -11.85 -2.21
N ILE A 123 12.80 -12.68 -1.21
CA ILE A 123 12.39 -14.09 -1.16
C ILE A 123 10.87 -14.23 -0.93
N CYS A 124 10.28 -13.42 -0.04
CA CYS A 124 8.84 -13.43 0.23
C CYS A 124 8.05 -12.84 -0.96
N TYR A 125 8.58 -11.79 -1.59
CA TYR A 125 7.98 -11.17 -2.78
C TYR A 125 8.02 -12.11 -4.00
N LEU A 126 9.14 -12.81 -4.22
CA LEU A 126 9.24 -13.85 -5.25
C LEU A 126 8.28 -15.01 -4.99
N MET A 127 8.08 -15.41 -3.73
CA MET A 127 7.12 -16.45 -3.35
C MET A 127 5.67 -16.00 -3.58
N GLY A 128 5.35 -14.73 -3.32
CA GLY A 128 4.07 -14.12 -3.62
C GLY A 128 3.79 -13.99 -5.13
N TYR A 129 4.79 -13.54 -5.89
CA TYR A 129 4.71 -13.44 -7.35
C TYR A 129 4.57 -14.82 -8.02
N ALA A 130 5.32 -15.81 -7.54
CA ALA A 130 5.16 -17.21 -7.98
C ALA A 130 3.75 -17.75 -7.70
N SER A 131 3.16 -17.40 -6.55
CA SER A 131 1.78 -17.76 -6.22
C SER A 131 0.80 -17.13 -7.23
N TYR A 132 1.04 -15.88 -7.64
CA TYR A 132 0.25 -15.20 -8.67
C TYR A 132 0.33 -15.86 -10.05
N LEU A 133 1.48 -16.45 -10.41
CA LEU A 133 1.67 -17.16 -11.67
C LEU A 133 1.06 -18.57 -11.67
N VAL A 134 0.96 -19.22 -10.52
CA VAL A 134 0.36 -20.57 -10.38
C VAL A 134 -1.17 -20.51 -10.27
N VAL A 135 -1.73 -19.41 -9.76
CA VAL A 135 -3.18 -19.18 -9.66
C VAL A 135 -3.95 -19.34 -10.99
N PRO A 136 -3.52 -18.76 -12.13
CA PRO A 136 -4.20 -18.96 -13.41
C PRO A 136 -4.07 -20.39 -13.97
N MET A 137 -3.13 -21.21 -13.47
CA MET A 137 -3.02 -22.64 -13.84
C MET A 137 -4.07 -23.52 -13.15
N ASN A 138 -4.79 -23.01 -12.16
CA ASN A 138 -5.84 -23.74 -11.45
C ASN A 138 -7.20 -23.09 -11.75
N SER A 139 -8.07 -23.74 -12.53
CA SER A 139 -9.32 -23.17 -13.09
C SER A 139 -10.36 -22.63 -12.07
N ASN A 140 -10.11 -22.70 -10.76
CA ASN A 140 -11.07 -22.29 -9.74
C ASN A 140 -10.96 -20.78 -9.40
N LYS A 141 -11.82 -19.99 -10.05
CA LYS A 141 -11.97 -18.52 -9.90
C LYS A 141 -12.04 -18.00 -8.45
N TYR A 142 -12.60 -18.77 -7.52
CA TYR A 142 -12.69 -18.37 -6.11
C TYR A 142 -11.34 -18.43 -5.40
N VAL A 143 -10.53 -19.44 -5.71
CA VAL A 143 -9.19 -19.61 -5.11
C VAL A 143 -8.27 -18.49 -5.60
N ALA A 144 -8.38 -18.11 -6.88
CA ALA A 144 -7.67 -16.96 -7.43
C ALA A 144 -7.99 -15.67 -6.67
N PHE A 145 -9.27 -15.37 -6.51
CA PHE A 145 -9.71 -14.16 -5.82
C PHE A 145 -9.22 -14.08 -4.37
N PHE A 146 -9.41 -15.16 -3.59
CA PHE A 146 -8.99 -15.18 -2.19
C PHE A 146 -7.47 -15.19 -2.02
N MET A 147 -6.73 -15.95 -2.82
CA MET A 147 -5.26 -15.99 -2.72
C MET A 147 -4.61 -14.67 -3.14
N SER A 148 -5.16 -13.99 -4.15
CA SER A 148 -4.70 -12.66 -4.54
C SER A 148 -4.94 -11.62 -3.46
N LEU A 149 -6.13 -11.62 -2.82
CA LEU A 149 -6.50 -10.63 -1.81
C LEU A 149 -5.78 -10.90 -0.46
N VAL A 150 -5.84 -12.14 0.02
CA VAL A 150 -5.27 -12.56 1.30
C VAL A 150 -3.75 -12.68 1.21
N GLY A 151 -3.22 -13.17 0.09
CA GLY A 151 -1.77 -13.27 -0.12
C GLY A 151 -1.10 -11.90 -0.07
N TRP A 152 -1.66 -10.89 -0.74
CA TRP A 152 -1.16 -9.51 -0.65
C TRP A 152 -1.27 -9.01 0.79
N ALA A 153 -2.42 -9.14 1.44
CA ALA A 153 -2.60 -8.70 2.82
C ALA A 153 -1.61 -9.36 3.81
N LEU A 154 -1.31 -10.65 3.62
CA LEU A 154 -0.34 -11.39 4.44
C LEU A 154 1.10 -10.97 4.18
N ILE A 155 1.48 -10.71 2.92
CA ILE A 155 2.79 -10.15 2.57
C ILE A 155 2.98 -8.81 3.30
N ALA A 156 2.00 -7.91 3.19
CA ALA A 156 2.03 -6.62 3.88
C ALA A 156 2.07 -6.74 5.43
N MET A 157 1.50 -7.81 5.99
CA MET A 157 1.56 -8.09 7.43
C MET A 157 2.92 -8.63 7.88
N ILE A 158 3.52 -9.55 7.13
CA ILE A 158 4.83 -10.16 7.40
C ILE A 158 5.92 -9.09 7.40
N ASP A 159 5.81 -8.18 6.45
CA ASP A 159 6.58 -6.96 6.29
C ASP A 159 6.57 -6.08 7.57
N GLY A 160 5.40 -5.89 8.18
CA GLY A 160 5.26 -5.20 9.47
C GLY A 160 5.87 -5.98 10.64
N LEU A 161 5.74 -7.32 10.61
CA LEU A 161 6.29 -8.22 11.63
C LEU A 161 7.81 -8.21 11.65
N PHE A 162 8.47 -8.29 10.48
CA PHE A 162 9.93 -8.25 10.39
C PHE A 162 10.51 -6.95 10.94
N THR A 163 9.84 -5.83 10.70
CA THR A 163 10.25 -4.53 11.27
C THR A 163 10.24 -4.55 12.80
N ILE A 164 9.26 -5.21 13.42
CA ILE A 164 9.18 -5.37 14.88
C ILE A 164 10.28 -6.32 15.40
N VAL A 165 10.54 -7.42 14.68
CA VAL A 165 11.53 -8.44 15.07
C VAL A 165 12.95 -7.88 15.01
N TYR A 166 13.31 -7.19 13.93
CA TYR A 166 14.67 -6.69 13.70
C TYR A 166 14.97 -5.37 14.41
N ASN A 167 13.95 -4.58 14.77
CA ASN A 167 14.15 -3.34 15.52
C ASN A 167 14.12 -3.57 17.04
N SER A 168 15.31 -3.66 17.64
CA SER A 168 15.48 -3.90 19.08
C SER A 168 14.88 -2.79 19.96
N GLU A 169 14.82 -1.55 19.48
CA GLU A 169 14.22 -0.43 20.22
C GLU A 169 12.68 -0.55 20.28
N ILE A 170 12.05 -0.95 19.17
CA ILE A 170 10.61 -1.23 19.12
C ILE A 170 10.27 -2.41 20.02
N ARG A 171 11.04 -3.49 19.94
CA ARG A 171 10.87 -4.68 20.78
C ARG A 171 10.95 -4.33 22.27
N THR A 172 11.91 -3.50 22.65
CA THR A 172 12.08 -3.04 24.04
C THR A 172 10.91 -2.17 24.51
N LYS A 173 10.37 -1.29 23.67
CA LYS A 173 9.19 -0.47 24.00
C LYS A 173 7.91 -1.31 24.11
N ILE A 174 7.72 -2.29 23.24
CA ILE A 174 6.58 -3.23 23.31
C ILE A 174 6.67 -4.08 24.59
N LEU A 175 7.86 -4.60 24.91
CA LEU A 175 8.11 -5.37 26.14
C LEU A 175 7.92 -4.53 27.41
N ARG A 176 8.42 -3.28 27.47
CA ARG A 176 8.17 -2.38 28.61
C ARG A 176 6.69 -2.01 28.78
N LYS A 177 5.96 -1.80 27.68
CA LYS A 177 4.51 -1.54 27.75
C LYS A 177 3.76 -2.74 28.35
N LYS A 178 4.22 -3.96 28.07
CA LYS A 178 3.69 -5.20 28.68
C LYS A 178 3.96 -5.25 30.19
N GLU A 179 5.15 -4.88 30.65
CA GLU A 179 5.47 -4.80 32.08
C GLU A 179 4.68 -3.71 32.83
N THR A 180 4.46 -2.55 32.20
CA THR A 180 3.71 -1.45 32.83
C THR A 180 2.22 -1.80 32.97
N PHE A 181 1.65 -2.51 31.99
CA PHE A 181 0.27 -3.00 32.05
C PHE A 181 0.09 -4.11 33.09
N VAL A 182 1.06 -5.03 33.22
CA VAL A 182 1.03 -6.09 34.24
C VAL A 182 1.25 -5.52 35.64
N GLY A 183 2.13 -4.52 35.81
CA GLY A 183 2.38 -3.87 37.10
C GLY A 183 1.19 -3.09 37.68
N SER A 184 0.33 -2.53 36.83
CA SER A 184 -0.90 -1.84 37.28
C SER A 184 -2.02 -2.78 37.75
N THR A 185 -1.98 -4.06 37.39
CA THR A 185 -2.95 -5.07 37.87
C THR A 185 -2.59 -5.73 39.20
N VAL A 186 -1.37 -5.52 39.75
CA VAL A 186 -0.93 -6.20 41.00
C VAL A 186 -0.83 -5.26 42.20
N VAL A 187 -1.05 -3.95 42.05
CA VAL A 187 -1.03 -2.99 43.18
C VAL A 187 -2.43 -2.46 43.47
N SER A 188 -3.30 -3.36 43.93
CA SER A 188 -4.49 -3.03 44.72
C SER A 188 -4.97 -4.28 45.42
N VAL A 189 -4.32 -4.67 46.52
CA VAL A 189 -4.91 -5.34 47.70
C VAL A 189 -3.85 -5.28 48.84
N ASN A 190 -4.26 -4.71 49.97
CA ASN A 190 -3.60 -4.61 51.29
C ASN A 190 -2.41 -3.63 51.37
N ASN A 191 -2.46 -2.57 52.18
CA ASN A 191 -2.87 -2.53 53.60
C ASN A 191 -3.46 -1.15 53.95
#